data_AF-A0A4R2P0X4-F1
#
_entry.id   AF-A0A4R2P0X4-F1
#
_cell.length_a   1.000
_cell.length_b   1.000
_cell.length_c   1.000
_cell.angle_alpha   90.00
_cell.angle_beta   90.00
_cell.angle_gamma   90.00
#
_symmetry.space_group_name_H-M   'P 1'
#
loop_
_entity.id
_entity.type
_entity.pdbx_description
1 polymer ?
#
loop_
_entity_poly.entity_id
_entity_poly.type
_entity_poly.pdbx_seq_one_letter_code
_entity_poly.pdbx_strand_id
1 'polypeptide(L)'
;MNEEKLFKYISFLKAEFARHSYDEYIDEDEINQLNIEIRRFKKYVIDSTIISDAFKQEIYKVDFNLEETRHNRSKPSIFFWLFGGDYGKRYAEQENRKNRFQKLSNDLENLEFRLKAM
;
A
#
# COMPACT_ATOMS: atom_id res chain seq x y z
N MET A 1 9.67 4.03 18.64
CA MET A 1 8.29 4.52 18.38
C MET A 1 7.39 3.99 19.48
N ASN A 2 6.50 4.80 20.08
CA ASN A 2 5.49 4.29 21.02
C ASN A 2 4.18 3.93 20.28
N GLU A 3 3.22 3.32 20.97
CA GLU A 3 1.95 2.87 20.37
C GLU A 3 1.15 4.00 19.73
N GLU A 4 1.04 5.16 20.41
CA GLU A 4 0.35 6.32 19.85
C GLU A 4 0.97 6.75 18.50
N LYS A 5 2.30 6.83 18.43
CA LYS A 5 3.01 7.16 17.18
C LYS A 5 2.85 6.05 16.13
N LEU A 6 2.81 4.78 16.54
CA LEU A 6 2.55 3.65 15.64
C LEU A 6 1.18 3.80 14.98
N PHE A 7 0.12 4.02 15.76
CA PHE A 7 -1.22 4.20 15.23
C PHE A 7 -1.33 5.42 14.34
N LYS A 8 -0.71 6.55 14.71
CA LYS A 8 -0.62 7.73 13.84
C LYS A 8 0.05 7.43 12.50
N TYR A 9 1.13 6.64 12.50
CA TYR A 9 1.82 6.25 11.27
C TYR A 9 0.97 5.32 10.40
N ILE A 10 0.30 4.32 11.01
CA ILE A 10 -0.62 3.43 10.31
C ILE A 10 -1.76 4.24 9.67
N SER A 11 -2.35 5.18 10.40
CA SER A 11 -3.40 6.05 9.88
C SER A 11 -2.89 6.95 8.74
N PHE A 12 -1.67 7.47 8.84
CA PHE A 12 -1.03 8.24 7.77
C PHE A 12 -0.86 7.40 6.50
N LEU A 13 -0.24 6.21 6.59
CA LEU A 13 -0.05 5.33 5.43
C LEU A 13 -1.38 4.90 4.81
N LYS A 14 -2.39 4.58 5.64
CA LYS A 14 -3.75 4.26 5.20
C LYS A 14 -4.33 5.41 4.38
N ALA A 15 -4.26 6.64 4.89
CA ALA A 15 -4.79 7.81 4.22
C ALA A 15 -4.06 8.10 2.90
N GLU A 16 -2.72 7.98 2.86
CA GLU A 16 -1.96 8.18 1.62
C GLU A 16 -2.31 7.15 0.56
N PHE A 17 -2.38 5.86 0.91
CA PHE A 17 -2.78 4.83 -0.05
C PHE A 17 -4.23 5.01 -0.53
N ALA A 18 -5.16 5.38 0.37
CA ALA A 18 -6.52 5.69 -0.02
C ALA A 18 -6.57 6.87 -1.01
N ARG A 19 -5.89 7.97 -0.69
CA ARG A 19 -5.84 9.16 -1.56
C ARG A 19 -5.31 8.80 -2.94
N HIS A 20 -4.14 8.18 -3.00
CA HIS A 20 -3.51 7.85 -4.27
C HIS A 20 -4.32 6.84 -5.11
N SER A 21 -5.15 5.99 -4.48
CA SER A 21 -6.04 5.09 -5.24
C SER A 21 -7.10 5.84 -6.08
N TYR A 22 -7.38 7.11 -5.77
CA TYR A 22 -8.29 7.98 -6.51
C TYR A 22 -7.57 8.98 -7.43
N ASP A 23 -6.23 9.07 -7.38
CA ASP A 23 -5.48 9.96 -8.25
C ASP A 23 -5.69 9.59 -9.72
N GLU A 24 -5.72 10.56 -10.62
CA GLU A 24 -5.87 10.30 -12.05
C GLU A 24 -4.67 9.50 -12.59
N TYR A 25 -3.47 9.85 -12.12
CA TYR A 25 -2.20 9.28 -12.48
C TYR A 25 -1.30 9.20 -11.23
N ILE A 26 -0.65 8.05 -11.04
CA ILE A 26 0.34 7.82 -9.98
C ILE A 26 1.71 7.72 -10.65
N ASP A 27 2.58 8.67 -10.37
CA ASP A 27 3.90 8.71 -10.98
C ASP A 27 4.93 7.83 -10.24
N GLU A 28 6.08 7.60 -10.85
CA GLU A 28 7.11 6.72 -10.27
C GLU A 28 7.84 7.37 -9.08
N ASP A 29 7.94 8.69 -9.04
CA ASP A 29 8.57 9.41 -7.93
C ASP A 29 7.70 9.31 -6.67
N GLU A 30 6.37 9.42 -6.79
CA GLU A 30 5.42 9.18 -5.71
C GLU A 30 5.53 7.75 -5.17
N ILE A 31 5.59 6.75 -6.05
CA ILE A 31 5.80 5.34 -5.66
C ILE A 31 7.14 5.19 -4.92
N ASN A 32 8.19 5.83 -5.40
CA ASN A 32 9.50 5.81 -4.77
C ASN A 32 9.49 6.45 -3.38
N GLN A 33 8.81 7.60 -3.23
CA GLN A 33 8.64 8.27 -1.94
C GLN A 33 7.86 7.39 -0.96
N LEU A 34 6.75 6.78 -1.38
CA LEU A 34 5.98 5.85 -0.54
C LEU A 34 6.82 4.62 -0.15
N ASN A 35 7.61 4.06 -1.07
CA ASN A 35 8.53 2.97 -0.77
C ASN A 35 9.57 3.37 0.30
N ILE A 36 10.10 4.59 0.25
CA ILE A 36 11.01 5.12 1.27
C ILE A 36 10.29 5.22 2.62
N GLU A 37 9.06 5.75 2.64
CA GLU A 37 8.26 5.89 3.86
C GLU A 37 7.89 4.54 4.49
N ILE A 38 7.53 3.54 3.68
CA ILE A 38 7.29 2.16 4.14
C ILE A 38 8.55 1.57 4.77
N ARG A 39 9.72 1.76 4.14
CA ARG A 39 11.00 1.25 4.68
C ARG A 39 11.33 1.92 6.01
N ARG A 40 11.12 3.24 6.12
CA ARG A 40 11.29 4.00 7.37
C ARG A 40 10.35 3.48 8.46
N PHE A 41 9.07 3.30 8.13
CA PHE A 41 8.07 2.74 9.03
C PHE A 41 8.49 1.37 9.56
N LYS A 42 8.81 0.42 8.67
CA LYS A 42 9.27 -0.92 9.07
C LYS A 42 10.50 -0.87 9.97
N LYS A 43 11.47 -0.01 9.65
CA LYS A 43 12.66 0.21 10.49
C LYS A 43 12.28 0.71 11.89
N TYR A 44 11.40 1.70 11.98
CA TYR A 44 10.93 2.24 13.26
C TYR A 44 10.16 1.20 14.09
N VAL A 45 9.45 0.28 13.45
CA VAL A 45 8.77 -0.84 14.11
C VAL A 45 9.80 -1.85 14.66
N ILE A 46 10.77 -2.28 13.86
CA ILE A 46 11.82 -3.22 14.29
C ILE A 46 12.63 -2.64 15.45
N ASP A 47 13.16 -1.43 15.27
CA ASP A 47 14.09 -0.79 16.19
C ASP A 47 13.40 -0.36 17.50
N SER A 48 12.07 -0.43 17.57
CA SER A 48 11.34 -0.09 18.77
C SER A 48 11.46 -1.18 19.84
N THR A 49 11.94 -0.78 21.01
CA THR A 49 11.93 -1.58 22.25
C THR A 49 10.58 -1.52 22.98
N ILE A 50 9.70 -0.57 22.61
CA ILE A 50 8.43 -0.32 23.28
C ILE A 50 7.29 -1.14 22.64
N ILE A 51 7.35 -1.37 21.33
CA ILE A 51 6.32 -2.13 20.62
C ILE A 51 6.54 -3.62 20.89
N SER A 52 5.48 -4.34 21.29
CA SER A 52 5.54 -5.77 21.56
C SER A 52 5.86 -6.58 20.31
N ASP A 53 6.48 -7.75 20.48
CA ASP A 53 6.78 -8.63 19.34
C ASP A 53 5.52 -9.14 18.65
N ALA A 54 4.41 -9.28 19.38
CA ALA A 54 3.11 -9.63 18.80
C ALA A 54 2.62 -8.54 17.83
N PHE A 55 2.74 -7.26 18.20
CA PHE A 55 2.41 -6.14 17.31
C PHE A 55 3.32 -6.15 16.07
N LYS A 56 4.62 -6.35 16.26
CA LYS A 56 5.57 -6.44 15.14
C LYS A 56 5.15 -7.55 14.18
N GLN A 57 4.88 -8.75 14.68
CA GLN A 57 4.45 -9.89 13.86
C GLN A 57 3.18 -9.58 13.06
N GLU A 58 2.17 -8.94 13.66
CA GLU A 58 0.97 -8.52 12.92
C GLU A 58 1.26 -7.51 11.81
N ILE A 59 2.12 -6.50 12.08
CA ILE A 59 2.55 -5.52 11.08
C ILE A 59 3.27 -6.23 9.91
N TYR A 60 4.11 -7.22 10.20
CA TYR A 60 4.87 -7.97 9.19
C TYR A 60 4.02 -8.87 8.31
N LYS A 61 2.78 -9.18 8.70
CA LYS A 61 1.83 -9.90 7.83
C LYS A 61 1.29 -9.04 6.70
N VAL A 62 1.34 -7.71 6.82
CA VAL A 62 0.93 -6.81 5.74
C VAL A 62 2.00 -6.86 4.65
N ASP A 63 1.60 -7.28 3.46
CA ASP A 63 2.42 -7.16 2.28
C ASP A 63 2.41 -5.70 1.84
N PHE A 64 3.55 -5.02 1.93
CA PHE A 64 3.72 -3.61 1.54
C PHE A 64 4.30 -3.43 0.13
N ASN A 65 4.34 -4.47 -0.70
CA ASN A 65 4.87 -4.37 -2.06
C ASN A 65 4.03 -3.40 -2.93
N LEU A 66 4.58 -2.30 -3.41
CA LEU A 66 3.84 -1.35 -4.25
C LEU A 66 3.82 -1.74 -5.74
N GLU A 67 4.71 -2.65 -6.15
CA GLU A 67 4.91 -3.06 -7.55
C GLU A 67 4.19 -4.37 -7.88
N GLU A 68 3.24 -4.80 -7.05
CA GLU A 68 2.57 -6.06 -7.26
C GLU A 68 1.66 -6.01 -8.50
N THR A 69 2.15 -6.55 -9.61
CA THR A 69 1.47 -6.60 -10.91
C THR A 69 0.40 -7.70 -11.02
N ARG A 70 0.11 -8.44 -9.93
CA ARG A 70 -0.66 -9.70 -9.97
C ARG A 70 -1.96 -9.74 -9.19
N HIS A 71 -2.41 -8.65 -8.57
CA HIS A 71 -3.72 -8.62 -7.95
C HIS A 71 -4.77 -8.06 -8.89
N ASN A 72 -5.78 -8.91 -9.17
CA ASN A 72 -6.76 -8.78 -10.22
C ASN A 72 -6.15 -8.77 -11.62
N ARG A 73 -6.15 -9.95 -12.25
CA ARG A 73 -6.41 -10.01 -13.70
C ARG A 73 -7.83 -9.48 -13.93
N SER A 74 -8.07 -8.18 -13.73
CA SER A 74 -9.14 -7.53 -14.45
C SER A 74 -8.84 -7.85 -15.90
N LYS A 75 -9.68 -8.69 -16.51
CA LYS A 75 -9.52 -9.05 -17.93
C LYS A 75 -9.38 -7.71 -18.63
N PRO A 76 -8.22 -7.39 -19.23
CA PRO A 76 -8.09 -6.12 -19.91
C PRO A 76 -9.26 -6.06 -20.87
N SER A 77 -10.02 -4.97 -20.80
CA SER A 77 -11.07 -4.72 -21.77
C SER A 77 -10.47 -5.01 -23.13
N ILE A 78 -11.05 -5.98 -23.84
CA ILE A 78 -10.47 -6.55 -25.06
C ILE A 78 -10.18 -5.44 -26.09
N PHE A 79 -10.91 -4.32 -25.98
CA PHE A 79 -10.71 -3.08 -26.72
C PHE A 79 -9.35 -2.40 -26.47
N PHE A 80 -8.88 -2.25 -25.23
CA PHE A 80 -7.59 -1.61 -24.95
C PHE A 80 -6.40 -2.51 -25.30
N TRP A 81 -6.57 -3.82 -25.20
CA TRP A 81 -5.52 -4.78 -25.59
C TRP A 81 -5.40 -4.92 -27.11
N LEU A 82 -6.52 -4.89 -27.85
CA LEU A 82 -6.52 -4.99 -29.32
C LEU A 82 -6.18 -3.68 -30.04
N PHE A 83 -6.49 -2.51 -29.46
CA PHE A 83 -6.37 -1.22 -30.16
C PHE A 83 -5.48 -0.18 -29.45
N GLY A 84 -4.96 -0.48 -28.25
CA GLY A 84 -4.27 0.52 -27.42
C GLY A 84 -2.75 0.52 -27.46
N GLY A 85 -2.08 -0.54 -27.95
CA GLY A 85 -0.61 -0.63 -27.92
C GLY A 85 0.00 -0.23 -26.57
N ASP A 86 0.96 0.70 -26.60
CA ASP A 86 1.60 1.26 -25.40
C ASP A 86 0.64 2.04 -24.48
N TYR A 87 -0.40 2.67 -25.03
CA TYR A 87 -1.41 3.39 -24.25
C TYR A 87 -2.23 2.43 -23.38
N GLY A 88 -2.67 1.30 -23.97
CA GLY A 88 -3.41 0.27 -23.25
C GLY A 88 -2.59 -0.35 -22.11
N LYS A 89 -1.29 -0.54 -22.33
CA LYS A 89 -0.35 -1.02 -21.30
C LYS A 89 -0.23 -0.03 -20.14
N ARG A 90 0.00 1.25 -20.43
CA ARG A 90 0.11 2.31 -19.40
C ARG A 90 -1.17 2.46 -18.60
N TYR A 91 -2.33 2.42 -19.26
CA TYR A 91 -3.62 2.47 -18.59
C TYR A 91 -3.80 1.30 -17.62
N ALA A 92 -3.51 0.06 -18.06
CA ALA A 92 -3.59 -1.12 -17.21
C ALA A 92 -2.61 -1.06 -16.03
N GLU A 93 -1.39 -0.56 -16.23
CA GLU A 93 -0.43 -0.33 -15.15
C GLU A 93 -0.95 0.67 -14.11
N GLN A 94 -1.56 1.76 -14.54
CA GLN A 94 -2.17 2.75 -13.65
C GLN A 94 -3.35 2.16 -12.85
N GLU A 95 -4.22 1.38 -13.51
CA GLU A 95 -5.35 0.76 -12.81
C GLU A 95 -4.89 -0.30 -11.80
N ASN A 96 -3.83 -1.06 -12.13
CA ASN A 96 -3.21 -1.98 -11.18
C ASN A 96 -2.62 -1.26 -9.97
N ARG A 97 -1.94 -0.12 -10.18
CA ARG A 97 -1.40 0.71 -9.09
C ARG A 97 -2.52 1.20 -8.17
N LYS A 98 -3.62 1.73 -8.72
CA LYS A 98 -4.79 2.19 -7.95
C LYS A 98 -5.41 1.06 -7.13
N ASN A 99 -5.65 -0.09 -7.75
CA ASN A 99 -6.17 -1.28 -7.07
C ASN A 99 -5.25 -1.74 -5.94
N ARG A 100 -3.93 -1.69 -6.16
CA ARG A 100 -2.95 -2.08 -5.14
C ARG A 100 -2.96 -1.14 -3.94
N PHE A 101 -3.04 0.17 -4.19
CA PHE A 101 -3.13 1.16 -3.12
C PHE A 101 -4.45 1.05 -2.35
N GLN A 102 -5.57 0.82 -3.04
CA GLN A 102 -6.85 0.56 -2.37
C GLN A 102 -6.78 -0.68 -1.46
N LYS A 103 -6.20 -1.77 -1.96
CA LYS A 103 -5.98 -2.98 -1.15
C LYS A 103 -5.12 -2.70 0.08
N LEU A 104 -4.01 -1.98 -0.08
CA LEU A 104 -3.13 -1.62 1.02
C LEU A 104 -3.81 -0.75 2.08
N SER A 105 -4.65 0.20 1.67
CA SER A 105 -5.47 0.99 2.59
C SER A 105 -6.36 0.07 3.45
N ASN A 106 -7.06 -0.88 2.81
CA ASN A 106 -7.91 -1.85 3.51
C ASN A 106 -7.11 -2.79 4.42
N ASP A 107 -5.94 -3.25 3.97
CA ASP A 107 -5.05 -4.10 4.76
C ASP A 107 -4.55 -3.36 6.02
N LEU A 108 -4.27 -2.05 5.91
CA LEU A 108 -3.90 -1.20 7.04
C LEU A 108 -5.07 -0.90 7.97
N GLU A 109 -6.28 -0.72 7.47
CA GLU A 109 -7.47 -0.61 8.30
C GLU A 109 -7.70 -1.88 9.12
N ASN A 110 -7.58 -3.04 8.47
CA ASN A 110 -7.69 -4.33 9.14
C ASN A 110 -6.55 -4.55 10.15
N LEU A 111 -5.33 -4.12 9.83
CA LEU A 111 -4.21 -4.13 10.77
C LEU A 111 -4.52 -3.26 12.00
N GLU A 112 -4.98 -2.02 11.79
CA GLU A 112 -5.35 -1.10 12.86
C GLU A 112 -6.39 -1.72 13.80
N PHE A 113 -7.41 -2.37 13.23
CA PHE A 113 -8.42 -3.10 14.00
C PHE A 113 -7.83 -4.25 14.81
N ARG A 114 -6.99 -5.10 14.20
CA ARG A 114 -6.35 -6.23 14.90
C ARG A 114 -5.46 -5.76 16.05
N LEU A 115 -4.64 -4.73 15.83
CA LEU A 115 -3.77 -4.18 16.86
C LEU A 115 -4.54 -3.57 18.04
N LYS A 116 -5.71 -2.98 17.80
CA LYS A 116 -6.58 -2.44 18.87
C LYS A 116 -7.27 -3.53 19.69
N ALA A 117 -7.39 -4.74 19.15
CA ALA A 117 -8.05 -5.88 19.80
C ALA A 117 -7.07 -6.79 20.57
N MET A 118 -5.77 -6.49 20.53
CA MET A 118 -4.70 -7.20 21.25
C MET A 118 -4.44 -6.53 22.59
#